data_AF-A0A848UB99-F1
#
_entry.id   AF-A0A848UB99-F1
#
_cell.length_a   1.000
_cell.length_b   1.000
_cell.length_c   1.000
_cell.angle_alpha   90.00
_cell.angle_beta   90.00
_cell.angle_gamma   90.00
#
_symmetry.space_group_name_H-M   'P 1'
#
loop_
_entity.id
_entity.type
_entity.pdbx_description
1 polymer ?
#
loop_
_entity_poly.entity_id
_entity_poly.type
_entity_poly.pdbx_seq_one_letter_code
_entity_poly.pdbx_strand_id
1 'polypeptide(L)'
;MARKPRIHFSGAVYHVILNGLDQQAIFKSVADRRAWESLVEEGAGRFGHTLHAYCWAKDHVQMAIEVGDAPLSKIMQNLSFRYTRHFNKQHQRNGALFHGRYKAILIDPDEYLNDLVRYIHNNPVRNGRAKTAESAKWTSHQAYLHAASRPGWLTTQRVLSSFGKTDKVASAAFARFVDAGRGEGERKDLLRGSDGGRLLGDAKFTRKALKPAKVKPRLMTPNQLVKRICKAEGIKEATLQNASRARRESRLRQIITYLAVELEVATLTDMAQRFNRDLTTMSRNQRYFRELLAEDANLQKHVRKLRRQLLAST
;
A
#
# COMPACT_ATOMS: atom_id res chain seq x y z
N MET A 1 18.52 -14.16 10.65
CA MET A 1 19.15 -13.18 9.72
C MET A 1 18.19 -12.03 9.43
N ALA A 2 18.71 -10.80 9.46
CA ALA A 2 17.96 -9.62 9.04
C ALA A 2 17.63 -9.73 7.54
N ARG A 3 16.34 -9.66 7.19
CA ARG A 3 15.90 -9.67 5.78
C ARG A 3 16.13 -8.29 5.16
N LYS A 4 16.59 -8.25 3.92
CA LYS A 4 16.77 -7.00 3.18
C LYS A 4 15.46 -6.17 3.15
N PRO A 5 15.53 -4.83 3.23
CA PRO A 5 14.36 -3.97 3.07
C PRO A 5 13.63 -4.23 1.75
N ARG A 6 12.30 -4.06 1.75
CA ARG A 6 11.52 -4.10 0.52
C ARG A 6 11.81 -2.85 -0.30
N ILE A 7 12.10 -3.03 -1.58
CA ILE A 7 12.23 -1.94 -2.55
C ILE A 7 10.86 -1.28 -2.67
N HIS A 8 10.79 0.05 -2.75
CA HIS A 8 9.55 0.82 -2.93
C HIS A 8 9.80 2.00 -3.85
N PHE A 9 8.94 2.18 -4.84
CA PHE A 9 8.81 3.38 -5.66
C PHE A 9 7.38 3.43 -6.22
N SER A 10 6.89 4.63 -6.52
CA SER A 10 5.56 4.80 -7.11
C SER A 10 5.50 4.12 -8.49
N GLY A 11 4.46 3.33 -8.75
CA GLY A 11 4.32 2.48 -9.93
C GLY A 11 5.00 1.11 -9.82
N ALA A 12 5.57 0.75 -8.65
CA ALA A 12 6.14 -0.57 -8.44
C ALA A 12 5.04 -1.64 -8.39
N VAL A 13 5.21 -2.73 -9.16
CA VAL A 13 4.26 -3.84 -9.24
C VAL A 13 4.81 -5.06 -8.51
N TYR A 14 4.01 -5.66 -7.63
CA TYR A 14 4.40 -6.83 -6.85
C TYR A 14 3.48 -8.00 -7.08
N HIS A 15 4.06 -9.19 -7.18
CA HIS A 15 3.35 -10.42 -6.86
C HIS A 15 3.33 -10.61 -5.34
N VAL A 16 2.14 -10.51 -4.75
CA VAL A 16 1.91 -10.70 -3.32
C VAL A 16 1.22 -12.02 -3.07
N ILE A 17 1.75 -12.77 -2.10
CA ILE A 17 1.14 -14.01 -1.59
C ILE A 17 1.00 -13.88 -0.08
N LEU A 18 -0.21 -14.09 0.43
CA LEU A 18 -0.50 -14.10 1.86
C LEU A 18 -1.25 -15.39 2.21
N ASN A 19 -0.59 -16.23 3.00
CA ASN A 19 -1.08 -17.57 3.35
C ASN A 19 -1.74 -17.59 4.73
N GLY A 20 -2.76 -18.42 4.90
CA GLY A 20 -3.30 -18.80 6.19
C GLY A 20 -2.25 -19.51 7.04
N LEU A 21 -2.33 -19.29 8.35
CA LEU A 21 -1.56 -20.03 9.34
C LEU A 21 -1.94 -21.52 9.26
N ASP A 22 -0.95 -22.40 9.22
CA ASP A 22 -1.11 -23.87 9.18
C ASP A 22 -2.04 -24.37 8.07
N GLN A 23 -2.00 -23.69 6.91
CA GLN A 23 -2.86 -23.97 5.74
C GLN A 23 -4.36 -23.88 6.04
N GLN A 24 -4.75 -23.27 7.15
CA GLN A 24 -6.14 -23.13 7.53
C GLN A 24 -6.90 -22.26 6.52
N ALA A 25 -8.21 -22.51 6.42
CA ALA A 25 -9.08 -21.67 5.63
C ALA A 25 -9.09 -20.23 6.17
N ILE A 26 -8.67 -19.27 5.35
CA ILE A 26 -8.82 -17.84 5.61
C ILE A 26 -10.20 -17.33 5.13
N PHE A 27 -10.87 -18.07 4.25
CA PHE A 27 -12.26 -17.84 3.87
C PHE A 27 -13.10 -19.11 4.12
N LYS A 28 -14.02 -19.05 5.09
CA LYS A 28 -14.95 -20.15 5.38
C LYS A 28 -16.26 -20.01 4.62
N SER A 29 -16.63 -18.79 4.24
CA SER A 29 -17.89 -18.45 3.58
C SER A 29 -17.69 -17.50 2.39
N VAL A 30 -18.80 -17.23 1.67
CA VAL A 30 -18.86 -16.16 0.66
C VAL A 30 -18.76 -14.78 1.33
N ALA A 31 -19.40 -14.60 2.49
CA ALA A 31 -19.35 -13.35 3.24
C ALA A 31 -17.92 -12.98 3.64
N ASP A 32 -17.11 -13.96 4.03
CA ASP A 32 -15.68 -13.76 4.33
C ASP A 32 -14.89 -13.18 3.15
N ARG A 33 -15.18 -13.65 1.92
CA ARG A 33 -14.53 -13.13 0.71
C ARG A 33 -15.02 -11.74 0.35
N ARG A 34 -16.32 -11.48 0.47
CA ARG A 34 -16.88 -10.15 0.25
C ARG A 34 -16.34 -9.12 1.24
N ALA A 35 -16.16 -9.50 2.50
CA ALA A 35 -15.51 -8.65 3.50
C ALA A 35 -14.06 -8.33 3.13
N TRP A 36 -13.31 -9.30 2.58
CA TRP A 36 -11.97 -9.06 2.07
C TRP A 36 -11.96 -8.12 0.86
N GLU A 37 -12.84 -8.33 -0.13
CA GLU A 37 -12.97 -7.44 -1.30
C GLU A 37 -13.30 -6.00 -0.90
N SER A 38 -14.21 -5.81 0.06
CA SER A 38 -14.54 -4.49 0.61
C SER A 38 -13.32 -3.82 1.27
N LEU A 39 -12.50 -4.57 2.01
CA LEU A 39 -11.25 -4.03 2.58
C LEU A 39 -10.21 -3.66 1.51
N VAL A 40 -10.13 -4.44 0.43
CA VAL A 40 -9.27 -4.14 -0.72
C VAL A 40 -9.72 -2.85 -1.40
N GLU A 41 -11.03 -2.70 -1.66
CA GLU A 41 -11.62 -1.50 -2.23
C GLU A 41 -11.36 -0.25 -1.39
N GLU A 42 -11.66 -0.30 -0.09
CA GLU A 42 -11.37 0.81 0.83
C GLU A 42 -9.87 1.13 0.88
N GLY A 43 -9.03 0.10 0.83
CA GLY A 43 -7.58 0.23 0.79
C GLY A 43 -7.10 0.94 -0.47
N ALA A 44 -7.69 0.62 -1.63
CA ALA A 44 -7.33 1.21 -2.91
C ALA A 44 -7.55 2.72 -2.89
N GLY A 45 -8.73 3.16 -2.44
CA GLY A 45 -9.03 4.58 -2.27
C GLY A 45 -8.14 5.27 -1.22
N ARG A 46 -7.84 4.59 -0.11
CA ARG A 46 -7.05 5.17 0.99
C ARG A 46 -5.55 5.30 0.70
N PHE A 47 -4.97 4.33 -0.01
CA PHE A 47 -3.53 4.23 -0.21
C PHE A 47 -3.08 4.46 -1.65
N GLY A 48 -4.02 4.66 -2.59
CA GLY A 48 -3.72 4.92 -4.00
C GLY A 48 -3.03 3.74 -4.67
N HIS A 49 -3.40 2.50 -4.30
CA HIS A 49 -2.89 1.31 -4.96
C HIS A 49 -3.95 0.75 -5.92
N THR A 50 -3.50 0.04 -6.94
CA THR A 50 -4.37 -0.62 -7.92
C THR A 50 -4.02 -2.10 -7.98
N LEU A 51 -5.02 -2.93 -8.28
CA LEU A 51 -4.79 -4.35 -8.56
C LEU A 51 -4.86 -4.59 -10.06
N HIS A 52 -3.94 -5.40 -10.58
CA HIS A 52 -4.03 -5.93 -11.94
C HIS A 52 -4.68 -7.31 -11.95
N ALA A 53 -4.43 -8.13 -10.94
CA ALA A 53 -5.03 -9.45 -10.82
C ALA A 53 -5.16 -9.90 -9.38
N TYR A 54 -6.12 -10.77 -9.11
CA TYR A 54 -6.26 -11.45 -7.83
C TYR A 54 -6.80 -12.88 -7.96
N CYS A 55 -6.52 -13.68 -6.94
CA CYS A 55 -7.17 -14.96 -6.66
C CYS A 55 -7.36 -15.10 -5.13
N TRP A 56 -8.63 -15.19 -4.70
CA TRP A 56 -9.01 -15.37 -3.29
C TRP A 56 -9.28 -16.86 -2.98
N ALA A 57 -8.20 -17.64 -2.96
CA ALA A 57 -8.25 -19.06 -2.63
C ALA A 57 -8.63 -19.29 -1.15
N LYS A 58 -9.17 -20.46 -0.83
CA LYS A 58 -9.72 -20.79 0.51
C LYS A 58 -8.73 -20.51 1.65
N ASP A 59 -7.46 -20.78 1.41
CA ASP A 59 -6.34 -20.86 2.35
C ASP A 59 -5.27 -19.77 2.13
N HIS A 60 -5.34 -19.02 1.02
CA HIS A 60 -4.38 -17.97 0.71
C HIS A 60 -4.95 -16.97 -0.29
N VAL A 61 -4.29 -15.81 -0.38
CA VAL A 61 -4.58 -14.81 -1.42
C VAL A 61 -3.35 -14.58 -2.27
N GLN A 62 -3.57 -14.40 -3.58
CA GLN A 62 -2.55 -13.92 -4.53
C GLN A 62 -3.02 -12.64 -5.19
N MET A 63 -2.12 -11.68 -5.35
CA MET A 63 -2.39 -10.38 -5.97
C MET A 63 -1.23 -9.93 -6.85
N ALA A 64 -1.53 -9.35 -8.00
CA ALA A 64 -0.64 -8.46 -8.72
C ALA A 64 -1.05 -7.02 -8.34
N ILE A 65 -0.26 -6.37 -7.50
CA ILE A 65 -0.58 -5.06 -6.91
C ILE A 65 0.44 -4.02 -7.34
N GLU A 66 -0.04 -2.90 -7.87
CA GLU A 66 0.74 -1.71 -8.17
C GLU A 66 0.56 -0.69 -7.04
N VAL A 67 1.67 -0.20 -6.48
CA VAL A 67 1.64 0.76 -5.37
C VAL A 67 1.91 2.18 -5.85
N GLY A 68 1.19 3.15 -5.31
CA GLY A 68 1.52 4.57 -5.42
C GLY A 68 2.54 5.01 -4.37
N ASP A 69 2.31 6.15 -3.74
CA ASP A 69 3.25 6.70 -2.73
C ASP A 69 3.27 5.88 -1.44
N ALA A 70 2.15 5.27 -1.07
CA ALA A 70 2.07 4.44 0.13
C ALA A 70 2.83 3.12 -0.08
N PRO A 71 3.73 2.73 0.85
CA PRO A 71 4.48 1.50 0.70
C PRO A 71 3.58 0.27 0.84
N LEU A 72 3.91 -0.79 0.10
CA LEU A 72 3.20 -2.08 0.14
C LEU A 72 3.00 -2.61 1.56
N SER A 73 3.97 -2.40 2.45
CA SER A 73 3.88 -2.82 3.85
C SER A 73 2.71 -2.20 4.59
N LYS A 74 2.40 -0.93 4.34
CA LYS A 74 1.29 -0.22 4.96
C LYS A 74 -0.06 -0.74 4.45
N ILE A 75 -0.14 -1.02 3.15
CA ILE A 75 -1.32 -1.60 2.50
C ILE A 75 -1.60 -2.98 3.10
N MET A 76 -0.60 -3.88 3.03
CA MET A 76 -0.76 -5.26 3.48
C MET A 76 -0.99 -5.37 4.99
N GLN A 77 -0.36 -4.52 5.80
CA GLN A 77 -0.64 -4.46 7.24
C GLN A 77 -2.09 -4.05 7.50
N ASN A 78 -2.62 -3.06 6.75
CA ASN A 78 -4.00 -2.63 6.92
C ASN A 78 -4.98 -3.75 6.57
N LEU A 79 -4.79 -4.39 5.40
CA LEU A 79 -5.65 -5.49 4.93
C LEU A 79 -5.61 -6.67 5.89
N SER A 80 -4.42 -7.19 6.22
CA SER A 80 -4.29 -8.39 7.03
C SER A 80 -4.81 -8.17 8.46
N PHE A 81 -4.54 -7.01 9.06
CA PHE A 81 -4.97 -6.70 10.42
C PHE A 81 -6.49 -6.56 10.52
N ARG A 82 -7.09 -5.74 9.64
CA ARG A 82 -8.55 -5.51 9.66
C ARG A 82 -9.30 -6.79 9.35
N TYR A 83 -8.81 -7.57 8.39
CA TYR A 83 -9.44 -8.82 8.02
C TYR A 83 -9.33 -9.87 9.14
N THR A 84 -8.16 -10.02 9.77
CA THR A 84 -8.00 -10.95 10.91
C THR A 84 -8.99 -10.61 12.02
N ARG A 85 -9.17 -9.32 12.33
CA ARG A 85 -10.15 -8.87 13.34
C ARG A 85 -11.59 -9.18 12.93
N HIS A 86 -11.95 -8.95 11.66
CA HIS A 86 -13.26 -9.31 11.13
C HIS A 86 -13.51 -10.81 11.23
N PHE A 87 -12.60 -11.62 10.70
CA PHE A 87 -12.69 -13.08 10.71
C PHE A 87 -12.79 -13.65 12.13
N ASN A 88 -11.92 -13.20 13.04
CA ASN A 88 -11.94 -13.62 14.44
C ASN A 88 -13.27 -13.27 15.12
N LYS A 89 -13.84 -12.10 14.85
CA LYS A 89 -15.17 -11.72 15.37
C LYS A 89 -16.27 -12.62 14.81
N GLN A 90 -16.30 -12.84 13.49
CA GLN A 90 -17.35 -13.64 12.84
C GLN A 90 -17.30 -15.11 13.24
N HIS A 91 -16.10 -15.66 13.41
CA HIS A 91 -15.89 -17.08 13.70
C HIS A 91 -15.56 -17.36 15.18
N GLN A 92 -15.81 -16.41 16.07
CA GLN A 92 -15.57 -16.51 17.53
C GLN A 92 -14.18 -17.05 17.88
N ARG A 93 -13.17 -16.59 17.14
CA ARG A 93 -11.79 -17.07 17.26
C ARG A 93 -10.90 -15.97 17.80
N ASN A 94 -9.78 -16.35 18.41
CA ASN A 94 -8.71 -15.44 18.79
C ASN A 94 -7.39 -15.82 18.10
N GLY A 95 -6.41 -14.92 18.13
CA GLY A 95 -5.08 -15.17 17.59
C GLY A 95 -4.90 -14.90 16.09
N ALA A 96 -3.75 -15.33 15.57
CA ALA A 96 -3.31 -15.02 14.21
C ALA A 96 -4.06 -15.83 13.14
N LEU A 97 -4.45 -15.18 12.04
CA LEU A 97 -5.07 -15.85 10.90
C LEU A 97 -4.06 -16.26 9.83
N PHE A 98 -3.06 -15.41 9.60
CA PHE A 98 -2.08 -15.58 8.53
C PHE A 98 -0.73 -16.08 9.04
N HIS A 99 -0.01 -16.81 8.19
CA HIS A 99 1.34 -17.29 8.46
C HIS A 99 2.36 -16.15 8.34
N GLY A 100 2.53 -15.39 9.42
CA GLY A 100 3.51 -14.32 9.51
C GLY A 100 3.31 -13.21 8.47
N ARG A 101 4.40 -12.81 7.81
CA ARG A 101 4.38 -11.72 6.81
C ARG A 101 4.08 -12.27 5.42
N TYR A 102 3.30 -11.52 4.65
CA TYR A 102 3.12 -11.73 3.22
C TYR A 102 4.47 -11.80 2.47
N LYS A 103 4.50 -12.62 1.42
CA LYS A 103 5.55 -12.64 0.41
C LYS A 103 5.27 -11.54 -0.61
N ALA A 104 6.32 -10.89 -1.09
CA ALA A 104 6.22 -9.88 -2.13
C ALA A 104 7.45 -9.93 -3.03
N ILE A 105 7.22 -10.07 -4.32
CA ILE A 105 8.26 -10.11 -5.36
C ILE A 105 7.97 -8.94 -6.28
N LEU A 106 8.89 -7.98 -6.34
CA LEU A 106 8.83 -6.87 -7.27
C LEU A 106 9.03 -7.41 -8.67
N ILE A 107 8.11 -7.15 -9.60
CA ILE A 107 8.22 -7.61 -10.98
C ILE A 107 8.48 -6.44 -11.92
N ASP A 108 9.21 -6.69 -13.01
CA ASP A 108 9.18 -5.81 -14.18
C ASP A 108 7.83 -5.99 -14.87
N PRO A 109 6.96 -4.96 -14.85
CA PRO A 109 5.64 -5.09 -15.43
C PRO A 109 5.66 -5.25 -16.95
N ASP A 110 6.68 -4.73 -17.64
CA ASP A 110 6.75 -4.78 -19.10
C ASP A 110 7.06 -6.21 -19.60
N GLU A 111 7.78 -6.99 -18.79
CA GLU A 111 8.19 -8.35 -19.11
C GLU A 111 7.29 -9.41 -18.47
N TYR A 112 6.89 -9.22 -17.20
CA TYR A 112 6.26 -10.29 -16.40
C TYR A 112 4.79 -10.07 -16.05
N LEU A 113 4.19 -8.90 -16.31
CA LEU A 113 2.83 -8.63 -15.83
C LEU A 113 1.79 -9.57 -16.45
N ASN A 114 1.83 -9.75 -17.78
CA ASN A 114 0.88 -10.62 -18.48
C ASN A 114 0.98 -12.07 -17.97
N ASP A 115 2.21 -12.57 -17.83
CA ASP A 115 2.52 -13.88 -17.29
C ASP A 115 2.06 -14.05 -15.84
N LEU A 116 2.29 -13.05 -14.99
CA LEU A 116 1.83 -13.05 -13.61
C LEU A 116 0.30 -13.06 -13.53
N VAL A 117 -0.39 -12.26 -14.34
CA VAL A 117 -1.86 -12.24 -14.38
C VAL A 117 -2.41 -13.60 -14.76
N ARG A 118 -1.86 -14.21 -15.83
CA ARG A 118 -2.21 -15.58 -16.25
C ARG A 118 -1.95 -16.59 -15.13
N TYR A 119 -0.79 -16.52 -14.48
CA TYR A 119 -0.41 -17.41 -13.39
C TYR A 119 -1.36 -17.33 -12.19
N ILE A 120 -1.82 -16.13 -11.83
CA ILE A 120 -2.78 -15.87 -10.76
C ILE A 120 -4.18 -16.39 -11.15
N HIS A 121 -4.65 -16.10 -12.37
CA HIS A 121 -5.98 -16.56 -12.84
C HIS A 121 -6.06 -18.08 -12.95
N ASN A 122 -4.98 -18.74 -13.35
CA ASN A 122 -4.89 -20.20 -13.40
C ASN A 122 -4.60 -20.86 -12.04
N ASN A 123 -4.48 -20.10 -10.93
CA ASN A 123 -4.22 -20.69 -9.62
C ASN A 123 -5.27 -21.75 -9.22
N PRO A 124 -6.59 -21.53 -9.39
CA PRO A 124 -7.57 -22.55 -9.07
C PRO A 124 -7.45 -23.79 -9.96
N VAL A 125 -7.05 -23.63 -11.23
CA VAL A 125 -6.85 -24.76 -12.15
C VAL A 125 -5.62 -25.58 -11.75
N ARG A 126 -4.50 -24.90 -11.51
CA ARG A 126 -3.24 -25.52 -11.05
C ARG A 126 -3.41 -26.30 -9.74
N ASN A 127 -4.34 -25.88 -8.89
CA ASN A 127 -4.65 -26.55 -7.62
C ASN A 127 -5.81 -27.56 -7.72
N GLY A 128 -6.27 -27.90 -8.94
CA GLY A 128 -7.37 -28.86 -9.16
C GLY A 128 -8.74 -28.40 -8.65
N ARG A 129 -8.91 -27.10 -8.35
CA ARG A 129 -10.16 -26.50 -7.81
C ARG A 129 -11.11 -25.99 -8.91
N ALA A 130 -10.65 -25.92 -10.16
CA ALA A 130 -11.44 -25.53 -11.32
C ALA A 130 -10.93 -26.20 -12.60
N LYS A 131 -11.78 -26.41 -13.61
CA LYS A 131 -11.36 -26.97 -14.91
C LYS A 131 -10.71 -25.91 -15.80
N THR A 132 -11.19 -24.67 -15.72
CA THR A 132 -10.71 -23.51 -16.50
C THR A 132 -10.65 -22.26 -15.63
N ALA A 133 -9.85 -21.26 -16.01
CA ALA A 133 -9.83 -19.95 -15.36
C ALA A 133 -11.20 -19.25 -15.44
N GLU A 134 -11.94 -19.46 -16.53
CA GLU A 134 -13.29 -18.92 -16.72
C GLU A 134 -14.30 -19.49 -15.72
N SER A 135 -14.24 -20.79 -15.43
CA SER A 135 -15.09 -21.41 -14.41
C SER A 135 -14.70 -21.06 -12.97
N ALA A 136 -13.49 -20.52 -12.78
CA ALA A 136 -12.92 -20.28 -11.47
C ALA A 136 -13.54 -19.04 -10.81
N LYS A 137 -14.34 -19.27 -9.77
CA LYS A 137 -14.88 -18.20 -8.93
C LYS A 137 -13.76 -17.55 -8.11
N TRP A 138 -13.96 -16.29 -7.72
CA TRP A 138 -13.06 -15.53 -6.83
C TRP A 138 -11.67 -15.24 -7.40
N THR A 139 -11.58 -15.18 -8.72
CA THR A 139 -10.45 -14.60 -9.44
C THR A 139 -10.91 -13.34 -10.17
N SER A 140 -9.96 -12.49 -10.55
CA SER A 140 -10.25 -11.35 -11.42
C SER A 140 -10.52 -11.72 -12.87
N HIS A 141 -10.43 -13.00 -13.27
CA HIS A 141 -10.46 -13.40 -14.68
C HIS A 141 -11.74 -12.94 -15.39
N GLN A 142 -12.90 -13.06 -14.74
CA GLN A 142 -14.18 -12.63 -15.30
C GLN A 142 -14.23 -11.11 -15.60
N ALA A 143 -13.52 -10.28 -14.83
CA ALA A 143 -13.45 -8.83 -15.06
C ALA A 143 -12.56 -8.45 -16.27
N TYR A 144 -11.75 -9.39 -16.76
CA TYR A 144 -11.00 -9.25 -18.02
C TYR A 144 -11.86 -9.61 -19.23
N LEU A 145 -12.83 -10.50 -19.07
CA LEU A 145 -13.73 -10.93 -20.15
C LEU A 145 -14.93 -10.00 -20.28
N HIS A 146 -15.40 -9.42 -19.17
CA HIS A 146 -16.62 -8.63 -19.12
C HIS A 146 -16.36 -7.29 -18.43
N ALA A 147 -16.28 -6.21 -19.20
CA ALA A 147 -16.02 -4.87 -18.65
C ALA A 147 -17.06 -4.42 -17.62
N ALA A 148 -18.33 -4.81 -17.78
CA ALA A 148 -19.42 -4.45 -16.88
C ALA A 148 -19.31 -5.06 -15.47
N SER A 149 -18.56 -6.16 -15.29
CA SER A 149 -18.37 -6.82 -13.99
C SER A 149 -17.10 -6.36 -13.26
N ARG A 150 -16.35 -5.42 -13.85
CA ARG A 150 -15.05 -4.98 -13.35
C ARG A 150 -15.21 -4.07 -12.13
N PRO A 151 -14.62 -4.42 -10.97
CA PRO A 151 -14.57 -3.51 -9.84
C PRO A 151 -13.72 -2.27 -10.15
N GLY A 152 -14.10 -1.09 -9.63
CA GLY A 152 -13.39 0.17 -9.91
C GLY A 152 -11.94 0.20 -9.41
N TRP A 153 -11.59 -0.64 -8.44
CA TRP A 153 -10.24 -0.80 -7.89
C TRP A 153 -9.35 -1.78 -8.68
N LEU A 154 -9.89 -2.44 -9.72
CA LEU A 154 -9.17 -3.38 -10.59
C LEU A 154 -8.85 -2.73 -11.94
N THR A 155 -7.57 -2.68 -12.31
CA THR A 155 -7.08 -2.16 -13.59
C THR A 155 -6.67 -3.29 -14.52
N THR A 156 -7.49 -3.56 -15.54
CA THR A 156 -7.22 -4.57 -16.57
C THR A 156 -6.54 -3.98 -17.82
N GLN A 157 -6.69 -2.68 -18.06
CA GLN A 157 -6.28 -2.05 -19.33
C GLN A 157 -4.79 -2.17 -19.62
N ARG A 158 -3.95 -2.11 -18.56
CA ARG A 158 -2.49 -2.27 -18.68
C ARG A 158 -2.08 -3.60 -19.29
N VAL A 159 -2.87 -4.65 -19.05
CA VAL A 159 -2.65 -5.99 -19.60
C VAL A 159 -3.37 -6.13 -20.93
N LEU A 160 -4.67 -5.78 -20.99
CA LEU A 160 -5.49 -5.95 -22.20
C LEU A 160 -4.97 -5.18 -23.42
N SER A 161 -4.30 -4.03 -23.23
CA SER A 161 -3.70 -3.27 -24.32
C SER A 161 -2.65 -4.05 -25.12
N SER A 162 -2.04 -5.10 -24.53
CA SER A 162 -1.09 -5.99 -25.20
C SER A 162 -1.77 -7.04 -26.09
N PHE A 163 -3.09 -7.22 -25.98
CA PHE A 163 -3.83 -8.31 -26.63
C PHE A 163 -4.76 -7.85 -27.75
N GLY A 164 -4.98 -6.55 -27.92
CA GLY A 164 -5.81 -6.04 -29.01
C GLY A 164 -6.10 -4.54 -28.92
N LYS A 165 -6.55 -3.96 -30.03
CA LYS A 165 -6.89 -2.52 -30.13
C LYS A 165 -8.28 -2.18 -29.60
N THR A 166 -9.19 -3.16 -29.56
CA THR A 166 -10.56 -3.00 -29.06
C THR A 166 -10.78 -3.96 -27.90
N ASP A 167 -11.63 -3.57 -26.95
CA ASP A 167 -11.93 -4.37 -25.75
C ASP A 167 -12.34 -5.80 -26.10
N LYS A 168 -13.23 -5.97 -27.10
CA LYS A 168 -13.70 -7.28 -27.54
C LYS A 168 -12.57 -8.17 -28.06
N VAL A 169 -11.67 -7.62 -28.88
CA VAL A 169 -10.54 -8.37 -29.45
C VAL A 169 -9.53 -8.70 -28.34
N ALA A 170 -9.21 -7.72 -27.50
CA ALA A 170 -8.27 -7.86 -26.40
C ALA A 170 -8.75 -8.92 -25.39
N SER A 171 -10.01 -8.88 -24.95
CA SER A 171 -10.58 -9.87 -24.03
C SER A 171 -10.55 -11.28 -24.59
N ALA A 172 -10.90 -11.47 -25.87
CA ALA A 172 -10.87 -12.78 -26.52
C ALA A 172 -9.44 -13.33 -26.68
N ALA A 173 -8.49 -12.49 -27.09
CA ALA A 173 -7.09 -12.88 -27.19
C ALA A 173 -6.47 -13.16 -25.81
N PHE A 174 -6.81 -12.37 -24.79
CA PHE A 174 -6.42 -12.61 -23.41
C PHE A 174 -6.97 -13.93 -22.86
N ALA A 175 -8.24 -14.25 -23.12
CA ALA A 175 -8.83 -15.53 -22.71
C ALA A 175 -8.05 -16.72 -23.26
N ARG A 176 -7.72 -16.69 -24.56
CA ARG A 176 -6.88 -17.72 -25.21
C ARG A 176 -5.48 -17.81 -24.62
N PHE A 177 -4.86 -16.66 -24.31
CA PHE A 177 -3.55 -16.61 -23.66
C PHE A 177 -3.57 -17.25 -22.27
N VAL A 178 -4.58 -16.94 -21.45
CA VAL A 178 -4.74 -17.57 -20.14
C VAL A 178 -4.97 -19.06 -20.28
N ASP A 179 -5.80 -19.48 -21.22
CA ASP A 179 -6.13 -20.88 -21.43
C ASP A 179 -4.96 -21.71 -21.94
N ALA A 180 -4.11 -21.14 -22.80
CA ALA A 180 -2.86 -21.78 -23.23
C ALA A 180 -1.92 -22.09 -22.04
N GLY A 181 -2.00 -21.31 -20.96
CA GLY A 181 -1.25 -21.56 -19.73
C GLY A 181 -1.91 -22.51 -18.74
N ARG A 182 -3.05 -23.15 -19.08
CA ARG A 182 -3.83 -23.99 -18.16
C ARG A 182 -3.04 -25.19 -17.61
N GLY A 183 -2.18 -25.76 -18.44
CA GLY A 183 -1.31 -26.90 -18.09
C GLY A 183 0.00 -26.50 -17.41
N GLU A 184 0.27 -25.21 -17.22
CA GLU A 184 1.50 -24.76 -16.58
C GLU A 184 1.51 -25.13 -15.10
N GLY A 185 2.58 -25.80 -14.69
CA GLY A 185 2.84 -26.14 -13.30
C GLY A 185 3.28 -24.93 -12.46
N GLU A 186 4.08 -25.20 -11.44
CA GLU A 186 4.57 -24.15 -10.56
C GLU A 186 5.68 -23.30 -11.24
N ARG A 187 5.46 -21.98 -11.31
CA ARG A 187 6.43 -21.00 -11.83
C ARG A 187 7.35 -20.54 -10.71
N LYS A 188 8.50 -21.22 -10.55
CA LYS A 188 9.48 -20.93 -9.49
C LYS A 188 10.04 -19.51 -9.54
N ASP A 189 10.17 -18.95 -10.73
CA ASP A 189 10.52 -17.55 -10.99
C ASP A 189 9.49 -16.59 -10.40
N LEU A 190 8.19 -16.79 -10.68
CA LEU A 190 7.11 -15.97 -10.11
C LEU A 190 6.92 -16.19 -8.62
N LEU A 191 7.38 -17.33 -8.08
CA LEU A 191 7.31 -17.61 -6.65
C LEU A 191 8.53 -17.20 -5.89
N ARG A 192 9.74 -17.24 -6.44
CA ARG A 192 10.95 -16.93 -5.70
C ARG A 192 11.51 -15.58 -6.13
N GLY A 193 11.44 -15.22 -7.40
CA GLY A 193 12.17 -14.08 -7.96
C GLY A 193 13.68 -14.35 -8.03
N SER A 194 14.38 -13.47 -8.71
CA SER A 194 15.83 -13.26 -8.68
C SER A 194 16.26 -12.38 -7.47
N ASP A 195 17.58 -12.22 -7.29
CA ASP A 195 18.23 -11.44 -6.22
C ASP A 195 17.71 -11.68 -4.79
N GLY A 196 18.01 -12.84 -4.22
CA GLY A 196 17.65 -13.14 -2.83
C GLY A 196 16.14 -13.23 -2.59
N GLY A 197 15.37 -13.41 -3.67
CA GLY A 197 13.99 -13.80 -3.62
C GLY A 197 12.96 -12.66 -3.61
N ARG A 198 13.32 -11.48 -4.15
CA ARG A 198 12.54 -10.23 -3.97
C ARG A 198 12.25 -9.45 -5.24
N LEU A 199 12.89 -9.77 -6.35
CA LEU A 199 12.78 -9.05 -7.61
C LEU A 199 12.64 -10.05 -8.76
N LEU A 200 12.01 -9.70 -9.86
CA LEU A 200 11.99 -10.47 -11.10
C LEU A 200 11.97 -9.49 -12.28
N GLY A 201 12.99 -9.52 -13.12
CA GLY A 201 13.22 -8.53 -14.16
C GLY A 201 14.62 -8.66 -14.73
N ASP A 202 14.84 -8.08 -15.90
CA ASP A 202 16.15 -8.05 -16.54
C ASP A 202 17.21 -7.28 -15.71
N ALA A 203 18.45 -7.27 -16.21
CA ALA A 203 19.56 -6.57 -15.55
C ALA A 203 19.33 -5.04 -15.45
N LYS A 204 18.64 -4.45 -16.43
CA LYS A 204 18.36 -3.01 -16.49
C LYS A 204 17.34 -2.61 -15.42
N PHE A 205 16.26 -3.37 -15.29
CA PHE A 205 15.23 -3.23 -14.27
C PHE A 205 15.82 -3.46 -12.88
N THR A 206 16.60 -4.53 -12.70
CA THR A 206 17.27 -4.83 -11.43
C THR A 206 18.13 -3.65 -10.96
N ARG A 207 18.96 -3.10 -11.85
CA ARG A 207 19.78 -1.92 -11.56
C ARG A 207 18.93 -0.71 -11.22
N LYS A 208 17.84 -0.46 -11.95
CA LYS A 208 16.93 0.68 -11.70
C LYS A 208 16.22 0.54 -10.34
N ALA A 209 15.72 -0.64 -10.02
CA ALA A 209 14.99 -0.94 -8.79
C ALA A 209 15.90 -0.92 -7.55
N LEU A 210 17.16 -1.33 -7.69
CA LEU A 210 18.13 -1.32 -6.61
C LEU A 210 18.85 0.02 -6.43
N LYS A 211 18.63 1.00 -7.32
CA LYS A 211 19.17 2.34 -7.09
C LYS A 211 18.65 2.87 -5.76
N PRO A 212 19.53 3.23 -4.81
CA PRO A 212 19.09 3.82 -3.56
C PRO A 212 18.24 5.06 -3.86
N ALA A 213 17.12 5.20 -3.13
CA ALA A 213 16.29 6.38 -3.23
C ALA A 213 17.19 7.60 -2.99
N LYS A 214 17.23 8.54 -3.96
CA LYS A 214 17.90 9.82 -3.75
C LYS A 214 17.22 10.48 -2.56
N VAL A 215 17.91 10.57 -1.42
CA VAL A 215 17.43 11.33 -0.28
C VAL A 215 17.32 12.77 -0.77
N LYS A 216 16.11 13.28 -0.94
CA LYS A 216 15.93 14.72 -1.21
C LYS A 216 16.60 15.45 -0.06
N PRO A 217 17.52 16.39 -0.32
CA PRO A 217 18.12 17.18 0.75
C PRO A 217 16.98 17.85 1.51
N ARG A 218 16.98 17.70 2.84
CA ARG A 218 15.97 18.35 3.68
C ARG A 218 16.11 19.85 3.49
N LEU A 219 14.99 20.53 3.25
CA LEU A 219 14.95 21.99 3.13
C LEU A 219 15.64 22.66 4.33
N MET A 220 15.44 22.10 5.52
CA MET A 220 16.12 22.49 6.74
C MET A 220 16.14 21.34 7.75
N THR A 221 16.93 21.49 8.79
CA THR A 221 16.91 20.57 9.94
C THR A 221 15.64 20.77 10.78
N PRO A 222 15.19 19.75 11.53
CA PRO A 222 14.10 19.91 12.50
C PRO A 222 14.38 21.06 13.47
N ASN A 223 15.63 21.23 13.90
CA ASN A 223 16.03 22.31 14.81
C ASN A 223 15.80 23.69 14.22
N GLN A 224 16.18 23.90 12.95
CA GLN A 224 15.93 25.16 12.24
C GLN A 224 14.44 25.44 12.09
N LEU A 225 13.63 24.43 11.73
CA LEU A 225 12.17 24.58 11.59
C LEU A 225 11.53 25.10 12.87
N VAL A 226 11.82 24.46 14.00
CA VAL A 226 11.22 24.83 15.29
C VAL A 226 11.72 26.18 15.76
N LYS A 227 13.03 26.48 15.64
CA LYS A 227 13.57 27.79 16.00
C LYS A 227 12.91 28.91 15.19
N ARG A 228 12.70 28.70 13.89
CA ARG A 228 12.04 29.68 13.00
C ARG A 228 10.58 29.92 13.40
N ILE A 229 9.81 28.86 13.65
CA ILE A 229 8.41 29.00 14.07
C ILE A 229 8.32 29.62 15.47
N CYS A 230 9.12 29.17 16.43
CA CYS A 230 9.18 29.74 17.77
C CYS A 230 9.50 31.24 17.75
N LYS A 231 10.45 31.67 16.90
CA LYS A 231 10.78 33.08 16.69
C LYS A 231 9.61 33.86 16.08
N ALA A 232 8.97 33.33 15.05
CA ALA A 232 7.82 33.98 14.41
C ALA A 232 6.62 34.13 15.35
N GLU A 233 6.47 33.22 16.30
CA GLU A 233 5.35 33.17 17.25
C GLU A 233 5.68 33.81 18.61
N GLY A 234 6.91 34.27 18.82
CA GLY A 234 7.34 34.88 20.08
C GLY A 234 7.27 33.93 21.28
N ILE A 235 7.60 32.65 21.09
CA ILE A 235 7.62 31.64 22.17
C ILE A 235 9.00 31.01 22.33
N LYS A 236 9.37 30.65 23.57
CA LYS A 236 10.60 29.89 23.84
C LYS A 236 10.38 28.41 23.51
N GLU A 237 11.41 27.77 22.94
CA GLU A 237 11.32 26.34 22.57
C GLU A 237 11.04 25.43 23.78
N ALA A 238 11.64 25.72 24.94
CA ALA A 238 11.43 24.97 26.17
C ALA A 238 9.95 24.89 26.59
N THR A 239 9.17 25.94 26.28
CA THR A 239 7.73 25.98 26.58
C THR A 239 6.96 24.90 25.81
N LEU A 240 7.45 24.47 24.64
CA LEU A 240 6.81 23.41 23.85
C LEU A 240 7.16 22.00 24.34
N GLN A 241 8.19 21.84 25.18
CA GLN A 241 8.59 20.55 25.76
C GLN A 241 7.92 20.30 27.12
N ASN A 242 7.51 21.36 27.81
CA ASN A 242 6.85 21.26 29.11
C ASN A 242 5.49 20.55 29.00
N ALA A 243 5.04 19.94 30.10
CA ALA A 243 3.76 19.22 30.18
C ALA A 243 2.51 20.10 29.95
N SER A 244 2.69 21.41 29.84
CA SER A 244 1.64 22.39 29.64
C SER A 244 0.63 21.99 28.55
N ARG A 245 -0.64 22.18 28.91
CA ARG A 245 -1.82 21.93 28.09
C ARG A 245 -2.45 23.23 27.60
N ALA A 246 -1.75 24.36 27.74
CA ALA A 246 -2.23 25.65 27.27
C ALA A 246 -2.61 25.56 25.79
N ARG A 247 -3.77 26.12 25.44
CA ARG A 247 -4.37 26.00 24.10
C ARG A 247 -3.41 26.46 23.01
N ARG A 248 -2.65 27.54 23.27
CA ARG A 248 -1.66 28.12 22.35
C ARG A 248 -0.48 27.17 22.09
N GLU A 249 0.13 26.60 23.12
CA GLU A 249 1.29 25.71 22.98
C GLU A 249 0.94 24.37 22.34
N SER A 250 -0.24 23.84 22.67
CA SER A 250 -0.78 22.64 22.01
C SER A 250 -0.97 22.90 20.51
N ARG A 251 -1.54 24.07 20.16
CA ARG A 251 -1.71 24.50 18.76
C ARG A 251 -0.38 24.65 18.04
N LEU A 252 0.62 25.24 18.67
CA LEU A 252 1.94 25.41 18.07
C LEU A 252 2.65 24.07 17.83
N ARG A 253 2.59 23.13 18.79
CA ARG A 253 3.08 21.75 18.56
C ARG A 253 2.38 21.09 17.38
N GLN A 254 1.07 21.30 17.23
CA GLN A 254 0.32 20.79 16.10
C GLN A 254 0.78 21.40 14.76
N ILE A 255 0.89 22.73 14.68
CA ILE A 255 1.35 23.46 13.48
C ILE A 255 2.77 23.03 13.09
N ILE A 256 3.69 23.03 14.05
CA ILE A 256 5.09 22.68 13.79
C ILE A 256 5.18 21.24 13.28
N THR A 257 4.50 20.31 13.92
CA THR A 257 4.53 18.90 13.53
C THR A 257 3.88 18.70 12.16
N TYR A 258 2.79 19.42 11.85
CA TYR A 258 2.15 19.41 10.55
C TYR A 258 3.11 19.88 9.46
N LEU A 259 3.75 21.04 9.65
CA LEU A 259 4.74 21.58 8.71
C LEU A 259 5.99 20.71 8.60
N ALA A 260 6.44 20.09 9.69
CA ALA A 260 7.60 19.20 9.68
C ALA A 260 7.38 17.97 8.78
N VAL A 261 6.17 17.41 8.83
CA VAL A 261 5.78 16.27 8.01
C VAL A 261 5.49 16.70 6.57
N GLU A 262 4.78 17.81 6.37
CA GLU A 262 4.43 18.31 5.02
C GLU A 262 5.65 18.76 4.22
N LEU A 263 6.66 19.33 4.88
CA LEU A 263 7.90 19.78 4.25
C LEU A 263 9.00 18.69 4.24
N GLU A 264 8.67 17.45 4.61
CA GLU A 264 9.61 16.32 4.67
C GLU A 264 10.86 16.59 5.55
N VAL A 265 10.73 17.44 6.56
CA VAL A 265 11.82 17.85 7.47
C VAL A 265 12.02 16.82 8.59
N ALA A 266 10.94 16.29 9.15
CA ALA A 266 10.97 15.34 10.27
C ALA A 266 9.76 14.40 10.25
N THR A 267 9.91 13.21 10.84
CA THR A 267 8.81 12.28 11.04
C THR A 267 7.95 12.66 12.24
N LEU A 268 6.74 12.11 12.32
CA LEU A 268 5.89 12.26 13.50
C LEU A 268 6.57 11.73 14.77
N THR A 269 7.36 10.66 14.64
CA THR A 269 8.15 10.08 15.73
C THR A 269 9.22 11.05 16.23
N ASP A 270 9.96 11.67 15.32
CA ASP A 270 10.98 12.68 15.66
C ASP A 270 10.35 13.85 16.42
N MET A 271 9.17 14.31 15.98
CA MET A 271 8.46 15.41 16.63
C MET A 271 7.86 15.02 17.99
N ALA A 272 7.38 13.79 18.13
CA ALA A 272 6.86 13.26 19.39
C ALA A 272 7.98 13.20 20.46
N GLN A 273 9.15 12.66 20.08
CA GLN A 273 10.34 12.66 20.94
C GLN A 273 10.75 14.08 21.31
N ARG A 274 10.83 14.98 20.34
CA ARG A 274 11.26 16.36 20.57
C ARG A 274 10.35 17.13 21.53
N PHE A 275 9.04 16.94 21.44
CA PHE A 275 8.09 17.63 22.31
C PHE A 275 7.81 16.88 23.62
N ASN A 276 8.55 15.79 23.88
CA ASN A 276 8.35 14.92 25.03
C ASN A 276 6.88 14.46 25.15
N ARG A 277 6.30 14.00 24.03
CA ARG A 277 4.92 13.52 23.96
C ARG A 277 4.86 12.10 23.45
N ASP A 278 3.89 11.38 24.00
CA ASP A 278 3.53 10.06 23.49
C ASP A 278 3.08 10.13 22.02
N LEU A 279 3.56 9.16 21.22
CA LEU A 279 3.32 9.09 19.78
C LEU A 279 1.82 8.91 19.47
N THR A 280 1.09 8.17 20.29
CA THR A 280 -0.35 7.95 20.07
C THR A 280 -1.13 9.24 20.27
N THR A 281 -0.76 10.02 21.29
CA THR A 281 -1.32 11.35 21.57
C THR A 281 -1.00 12.33 20.46
N MET A 282 0.26 12.38 20.00
CA MET A 282 0.66 13.24 18.88
C MET A 282 -0.07 12.86 17.58
N SER A 283 -0.22 11.58 17.29
CA SER A 283 -0.93 11.08 16.11
C SER A 283 -2.40 11.47 16.10
N ARG A 284 -3.11 11.28 17.23
CA ARG A 284 -4.51 11.71 17.38
C ARG A 284 -4.66 13.22 17.21
N ASN A 285 -3.78 14.00 17.85
CA ASN A 285 -3.77 15.46 17.75
C ASN A 285 -3.50 15.95 16.32
N GLN A 286 -2.63 15.27 15.57
CA GLN A 286 -2.37 15.59 14.17
C GLN A 286 -3.54 15.29 13.25
N ARG A 287 -4.25 14.19 13.48
CA ARG A 287 -5.47 13.90 12.74
C ARG A 287 -6.52 15.00 12.95
N TYR A 288 -6.82 15.33 14.20
CA TYR A 288 -7.76 16.40 14.53
C TYR A 288 -7.32 17.75 13.98
N PHE A 289 -6.02 18.06 14.02
CA PHE A 289 -5.50 19.30 13.47
C PHE A 289 -5.72 19.42 11.96
N ARG A 290 -5.60 18.32 11.20
CA ARG A 290 -5.86 18.32 9.74
C ARG A 290 -7.34 18.55 9.42
N GLU A 291 -8.23 17.90 10.16
CA GLU A 291 -9.69 18.10 10.03
C GLU A 291 -10.02 19.58 10.32
N LEU A 292 -9.51 20.12 11.43
CA LEU A 292 -9.71 21.52 11.79
C LEU A 292 -9.07 22.51 10.80
N LEU A 293 -7.89 22.17 10.23
CA LEU A 293 -7.25 22.99 9.21
C LEU A 293 -8.08 23.05 7.92
N ALA A 294 -8.85 22.02 7.59
CA ALA A 294 -9.73 22.04 6.41
C ALA A 294 -10.91 23.01 6.57
N GLU A 295 -11.36 23.24 7.81
CA GLU A 295 -12.56 24.03 8.13
C GLU A 295 -12.25 25.47 8.56
N ASP A 296 -11.11 25.73 9.19
CA ASP A 296 -10.77 27.04 9.76
C ASP A 296 -9.91 27.89 8.80
N ALA A 297 -10.53 28.87 8.13
CA ALA A 297 -9.87 29.78 7.20
C ALA A 297 -8.75 30.64 7.83
N ASN A 298 -8.89 31.04 9.09
CA ASN A 298 -7.88 31.81 9.80
C ASN A 298 -6.65 30.96 10.08
N LEU A 299 -6.87 29.72 10.53
CA LEU A 299 -5.80 28.75 10.74
C LEU A 299 -5.08 28.41 9.42
N GLN A 300 -5.81 28.25 8.31
CA GLN A 300 -5.21 28.06 6.99
C GLN A 300 -4.30 29.24 6.61
N LYS A 301 -4.79 30.48 6.79
CA LYS A 301 -4.01 31.69 6.51
C LYS A 301 -2.75 31.75 7.36
N HIS A 302 -2.85 31.40 8.63
CA HIS A 302 -1.72 31.32 9.57
C HIS A 302 -0.67 30.30 9.11
N VAL A 303 -1.09 29.05 8.86
CA VAL A 303 -0.19 27.98 8.42
C VAL A 303 0.48 28.33 7.08
N ARG A 304 -0.26 28.92 6.14
CA ARG A 304 0.29 29.42 4.86
C ARG A 304 1.32 30.52 5.07
N LYS A 305 1.08 31.47 5.99
CA LYS A 305 2.04 32.54 6.33
C LYS A 305 3.34 31.96 6.87
N LEU A 306 3.27 31.06 7.86
CA LEU A 306 4.45 30.39 8.42
C LEU A 306 5.20 29.58 7.37
N ARG A 307 4.48 28.83 6.53
CA ARG A 307 5.09 28.07 5.43
C ARG A 307 5.86 28.97 4.47
N ARG A 308 5.28 30.11 4.05
CA ARG A 308 5.97 31.08 3.18
C ARG A 308 7.24 31.63 3.84
N GLN A 309 7.19 31.99 5.12
CA GLN A 309 8.35 32.49 5.85
C GLN A 309 9.47 31.44 5.95
N LEU A 310 9.11 30.18 6.15
CA LEU A 310 10.08 29.07 6.19
C LEU A 310 10.78 28.87 4.86
N LEU A 311 10.04 28.93 3.75
CA LEU A 311 10.56 28.74 2.40
C LEU A 311 11.37 29.93 1.90
N ALA A 312 10.98 31.16 2.23
CA ALA A 312 11.70 32.38 1.82
C ALA A 312 13.09 32.54 2.46
N SER A 313 13.40 31.72 3.48
CA SER A 313 14.68 31.73 4.21
C SER A 313 15.57 30.53 3.86
N THR A 314 15.37 29.93 2.68
CA THR A 314 16.13 28.77 2.16
C THR A 314 16.74 29.16 0.82
#